data_AF-A0A530H7T4-F1
#
_entry.id   AF-A0A530H7T4-F1
#
_cell.length_a   1.000
_cell.length_b   1.000
_cell.length_c   1.000
_cell.angle_alpha   90.00
_cell.angle_beta   90.00
_cell.angle_gamma   90.00
#
_symmetry.space_group_name_H-M   'P 1'
#
loop_
_entity.id
_entity.type
_entity.pdbx_description
1 polymer ?
#
loop_
_entity_poly.entity_id
_entity_poly.type
_entity_poly.pdbx_seq_one_letter_code
_entity_poly.pdbx_strand_id
1 'polypeptide(L)'
;MLRTIRAFWHDQRGVALILVSVMLPAIIGLSLLAIDMSRMNNLDNDLQKGTDALALAAAAELSGRSDSWTRAENAITNLVSNTTMFSDGGAVSLTAGNGAASVDTTYPACRSKGQISWCYLASIPTNDSDPITSANYAASPITTRFIQVWAQPEGFTPMFPVSVSSSGS
;
A
#
# COMPACT_ATOMS: atom_id res chain seq x y z
N MET A 1 -23.20 26.26 -50.42
CA MET A 1 -22.99 25.77 -49.04
C MET A 1 -24.11 24.86 -48.52
N LEU A 2 -25.39 25.10 -48.85
CA LEU A 2 -26.50 24.22 -48.43
C LEU A 2 -26.48 22.80 -49.03
N ARG A 3 -25.86 22.62 -50.21
CA ARG A 3 -25.84 21.34 -50.94
C ARG A 3 -24.89 20.31 -50.36
N THR A 4 -23.78 20.74 -49.75
CA THR A 4 -22.81 19.86 -49.05
C THR A 4 -23.36 19.38 -47.71
N ILE A 5 -24.10 20.23 -46.99
CA ILE A 5 -24.78 19.88 -45.73
C ILE A 5 -25.86 18.81 -45.99
N ARG A 6 -26.61 18.93 -47.09
CA ARG A 6 -27.65 17.96 -47.48
C ARG A 6 -27.08 16.61 -47.94
N ALA A 7 -25.89 16.61 -48.54
CA ALA A 7 -25.18 15.39 -48.94
C ALA A 7 -24.65 14.62 -47.72
N PHE A 8 -24.15 15.32 -46.70
CA PHE A 8 -23.74 14.72 -45.42
C PHE A 8 -24.91 14.08 -44.67
N TRP A 9 -26.10 14.68 -44.75
CA TRP A 9 -27.30 14.20 -44.06
C TRP A 9 -27.90 12.91 -44.68
N HIS A 10 -27.56 12.62 -45.94
CA HIS A 10 -28.01 11.42 -46.65
C HIS A 10 -26.93 10.31 -46.73
N ASP A 11 -25.73 10.58 -46.22
CA ASP A 11 -24.63 9.62 -46.26
C ASP A 11 -24.67 8.69 -45.04
N GLN A 12 -25.22 7.49 -45.24
CA GLN A 12 -25.27 6.44 -44.22
C GLN A 12 -23.87 5.94 -43.81
N ARG A 13 -22.81 6.26 -44.56
CA ARG A 13 -21.41 5.96 -44.17
C ARG A 13 -20.96 6.82 -42.99
N GLY A 14 -21.59 7.97 -42.74
CA GLY A 14 -21.27 8.90 -41.65
C GLY A 14 -21.74 8.43 -40.26
N VAL A 15 -22.70 7.51 -40.18
CA VAL A 15 -23.19 6.96 -38.90
C VAL A 15 -22.09 6.23 -38.14
N ALA A 16 -21.21 5.53 -38.86
CA ALA A 16 -20.03 4.90 -38.28
C ALA A 16 -19.08 5.94 -37.64
N LEU A 17 -18.96 7.13 -38.23
CA LEU A 17 -18.09 8.19 -37.73
C LEU A 17 -18.63 8.82 -36.44
N ILE A 18 -19.95 8.98 -36.32
CA ILE A 18 -20.62 9.41 -35.08
C ILE A 18 -20.46 8.34 -33.99
N LEU A 19 -20.71 7.07 -34.33
CA LEU A 19 -20.56 5.96 -33.39
C LEU A 19 -19.12 5.85 -32.87
N VAL A 20 -18.13 5.90 -33.77
CA VAL A 20 -16.71 5.84 -33.42
C VAL A 20 -16.30 7.05 -32.59
N SER A 21 -16.78 8.25 -32.91
CA SER A 21 -16.53 9.47 -32.14
C SER A 21 -17.00 9.38 -30.68
N VAL A 22 -18.05 8.61 -30.40
CA VAL A 22 -18.57 8.44 -29.04
C VAL A 22 -17.92 7.24 -28.34
N MET A 23 -17.73 6.14 -29.08
CA MET A 23 -17.20 4.89 -28.52
C MET A 23 -15.70 4.96 -28.24
N LEU A 24 -14.89 5.65 -29.05
CA LEU A 24 -13.45 5.76 -28.81
C LEU A 24 -13.13 6.39 -27.45
N PRO A 25 -13.67 7.58 -27.10
CA PRO A 25 -13.46 8.16 -25.78
C PRO A 25 -13.97 7.26 -24.65
N ALA A 26 -15.11 6.59 -24.84
CA ALA A 26 -15.66 5.67 -23.83
C ALA A 26 -14.73 4.47 -23.58
N ILE A 27 -14.21 3.84 -24.64
CA ILE A 27 -13.27 2.72 -24.55
C ILE A 27 -11.95 3.16 -23.90
N ILE A 28 -11.42 4.32 -24.30
CA ILE A 28 -10.20 4.88 -23.70
C ILE A 28 -10.42 5.15 -22.21
N GLY A 29 -11.54 5.78 -21.83
CA GLY A 29 -11.87 6.05 -20.43
C GLY A 29 -11.95 4.78 -19.58
N LEU A 30 -12.66 3.76 -20.06
CA LEU A 30 -12.74 2.46 -19.37
C LEU A 30 -11.38 1.75 -19.30
N SER A 31 -10.55 1.89 -20.34
CA SER A 31 -9.20 1.32 -20.34
C SER A 31 -8.31 1.96 -19.27
N LEU A 32 -8.37 3.29 -19.12
CA LEU A 32 -7.63 4.01 -18.07
C LEU A 32 -8.10 3.59 -16.67
N LEU A 33 -9.40 3.46 -16.47
CA LEU A 33 -9.94 2.96 -15.20
C LEU A 33 -9.45 1.53 -14.88
N ALA A 34 -9.38 0.65 -15.89
CA ALA A 34 -8.86 -0.70 -15.71
C ALA A 34 -7.36 -0.71 -15.35
N ILE A 35 -6.57 0.19 -15.94
CA ILE A 35 -5.14 0.37 -15.62
C ILE A 35 -4.97 0.83 -14.17
N ASP A 36 -5.75 1.81 -13.72
CA ASP A 36 -5.68 2.30 -12.33
C ASP A 36 -6.04 1.20 -11.33
N MET A 37 -7.08 0.40 -11.61
CA MET A 37 -7.43 -0.76 -10.79
C MET A 37 -6.29 -1.79 -10.73
N SER A 38 -5.65 -2.07 -11.87
CA SER A 38 -4.49 -2.98 -11.92
C SER A 38 -3.32 -2.45 -11.09
N ARG A 39 -3.04 -1.15 -11.15
CA ARG A 39 -1.96 -0.52 -10.37
C ARG A 39 -2.23 -0.58 -8.88
N MET A 40 -3.47 -0.29 -8.46
CA MET A 40 -3.89 -0.37 -7.06
C MET A 40 -3.74 -1.79 -6.50
N ASN A 41 -4.22 -2.80 -7.21
CA ASN A 41 -4.09 -4.19 -6.79
C ASN A 41 -2.61 -4.63 -6.69
N ASN A 42 -1.78 -4.20 -7.63
CA ASN A 42 -0.34 -4.50 -7.58
C ASN A 42 0.32 -3.83 -6.37
N LEU A 43 0.00 -2.57 -6.09
CA LEU A 43 0.50 -1.84 -4.93
C LEU A 43 0.16 -2.56 -3.62
N ASP A 44 -1.09 -2.98 -3.46
CA ASP A 44 -1.54 -3.72 -2.26
C ASP A 44 -0.75 -5.02 -2.06
N ASN A 45 -0.58 -5.81 -3.13
CA ASN A 45 0.23 -7.02 -3.08
C ASN A 45 1.71 -6.75 -2.73
N ASP A 46 2.28 -5.68 -3.24
CA ASP A 46 3.67 -5.31 -2.98
C ASP A 46 3.85 -4.79 -1.54
N LEU A 47 2.88 -4.04 -1.00
CA LEU A 47 2.87 -3.62 0.39
C LEU A 47 2.73 -4.82 1.34
N GLN A 48 1.87 -5.79 1.02
CA GLN A 48 1.72 -7.01 1.81
C GLN A 48 3.02 -7.83 1.81
N LYS A 49 3.60 -8.11 0.64
CA LYS A 49 4.88 -8.83 0.53
C LYS A 49 6.04 -8.10 1.22
N GLY A 50 6.07 -6.77 1.08
CA GLY A 50 7.06 -5.93 1.76
C GLY A 50 6.91 -6.02 3.27
N THR A 51 5.69 -5.92 3.78
CA THR A 51 5.38 -6.03 5.21
C THR A 51 5.75 -7.40 5.77
N ASP A 52 5.45 -8.48 5.04
CA ASP A 52 5.82 -9.85 5.44
C ASP A 52 7.33 -10.05 5.49
N ALA A 53 8.07 -9.52 4.50
CA ALA A 53 9.53 -9.56 4.50
C ALA A 53 10.13 -8.77 5.68
N LEU A 54 9.57 -7.60 6.00
CA LEU A 54 9.97 -6.80 7.15
C LEU A 54 9.67 -7.52 8.47
N ALA A 55 8.49 -8.11 8.59
CA ALA A 55 8.11 -8.89 9.76
C ALA A 55 9.05 -10.09 9.96
N LEU A 56 9.39 -10.81 8.88
CA LEU A 56 10.30 -11.94 8.94
C LEU A 56 11.73 -11.53 9.35
N ALA A 57 12.25 -10.45 8.76
CA ALA A 57 13.58 -9.96 9.10
C ALA A 57 13.65 -9.43 10.54
N ALA A 58 12.63 -8.71 10.98
CA ALA A 58 12.53 -8.24 12.35
C ALA A 58 12.37 -9.39 13.34
N ALA A 59 11.57 -10.40 13.00
CA ALA A 59 11.39 -11.61 13.80
C ALA A 59 12.69 -12.41 13.94
N ALA A 60 13.53 -12.47 12.90
CA ALA A 60 14.83 -13.12 12.96
C ALA A 60 15.77 -12.49 14.00
N GLU A 61 15.59 -11.20 14.30
CA GLU A 61 16.37 -10.48 15.31
C GLU A 61 15.84 -10.68 16.74
N LEU A 62 14.66 -11.27 16.92
CA LEU A 62 14.04 -11.51 18.23
C LEU A 62 14.68 -12.69 18.96
N SER A 63 15.84 -12.44 19.56
CA SER A 63 16.63 -13.47 20.25
C SER A 63 16.40 -13.56 21.76
N GLY A 64 15.39 -12.86 22.31
CA GLY A 64 15.17 -12.77 23.77
C GLY A 64 16.28 -12.04 24.55
N ARG A 65 17.12 -11.25 23.88
CA ARG A 65 18.17 -10.42 24.50
C ARG A 65 17.67 -8.99 24.70
N SER A 66 18.30 -8.23 25.61
CA SER A 66 17.93 -6.85 25.92
C SER A 66 18.06 -5.88 24.74
N ASP A 67 18.87 -6.21 23.74
CA ASP A 67 19.13 -5.42 22.53
C ASP A 67 18.31 -5.87 21.31
N SER A 68 17.43 -6.89 21.45
CA SER A 68 16.68 -7.48 20.34
C SER A 68 15.80 -6.45 19.61
N TRP A 69 15.15 -5.53 20.34
CA TRP A 69 14.33 -4.47 19.75
C TRP A 69 15.15 -3.49 18.91
N THR A 70 16.37 -3.16 19.34
CA THR A 70 17.25 -2.26 18.58
C THR A 70 17.71 -2.92 17.28
N ARG A 71 18.05 -4.22 17.33
CA ARG A 71 18.42 -4.96 16.12
C ARG A 71 17.25 -5.15 15.17
N ALA A 72 16.06 -5.47 15.69
CA ALA A 72 14.85 -5.56 14.89
C ALA A 72 14.49 -4.21 14.22
N GLU A 73 14.61 -3.09 14.94
CA GLU A 73 14.39 -1.75 14.38
C GLU A 73 15.42 -1.41 13.28
N ASN A 74 16.68 -1.80 13.46
CA ASN A 74 17.72 -1.66 12.44
C ASN A 74 17.43 -2.55 11.22
N ALA A 75 16.99 -3.79 11.43
CA ALA A 75 16.60 -4.70 10.34
C ALA A 75 15.43 -4.10 9.54
N ILE A 76 14.37 -3.63 10.20
CA ILE A 76 13.26 -2.94 9.53
C ILE A 76 13.80 -1.73 8.76
N THR A 77 14.57 -0.84 9.40
CA THR A 77 15.08 0.37 8.73
C THR A 77 15.96 0.05 7.52
N ASN A 78 16.77 -1.00 7.57
CA ASN A 78 17.68 -1.39 6.49
C ASN A 78 16.97 -2.13 5.36
N LEU A 79 15.92 -2.90 5.65
CA LEU A 79 15.12 -3.60 4.64
C LEU A 79 14.09 -2.71 3.94
N VAL A 80 13.77 -1.56 4.53
CA VAL A 80 12.81 -0.58 3.97
C VAL A 80 13.30 0.10 2.69
N SER A 81 14.37 -0.33 2.01
CA SER A 81 14.64 0.12 0.63
C SER A 81 13.74 -0.59 -0.41
N ASN A 82 12.43 -0.74 -0.15
CA ASN A 82 11.49 -1.29 -1.12
C ASN A 82 11.02 -0.17 -2.06
N THR A 83 11.43 -0.26 -3.33
CA THR A 83 11.05 0.69 -4.37
C THR A 83 9.73 0.22 -5.00
N THR A 84 8.61 0.82 -4.60
CA THR A 84 7.32 0.59 -5.23
C THR A 84 7.23 1.47 -6.49
N MET A 85 7.06 0.86 -7.66
CA MET A 85 7.04 1.60 -8.94
C MET A 85 5.65 2.09 -9.35
N PHE A 86 4.65 1.99 -8.47
CA PHE A 86 3.25 2.15 -8.86
C PHE A 86 2.56 3.42 -8.37
N SER A 87 3.26 4.26 -7.58
CA SER A 87 2.81 5.60 -7.17
C SER A 87 3.35 6.69 -8.12
N ASP A 88 2.44 7.54 -8.61
CA ASP A 88 2.53 8.85 -9.30
C ASP A 88 3.59 9.20 -10.36
N GLY A 89 4.49 8.29 -10.74
CA GLY A 89 5.35 8.50 -11.92
C GLY A 89 6.80 8.07 -11.77
N GLY A 90 7.10 7.12 -10.88
CA GLY A 90 8.44 6.58 -10.74
C GLY A 90 8.58 5.60 -9.58
N ALA A 91 9.80 5.15 -9.31
CA ALA A 91 10.10 4.39 -8.10
C ALA A 91 9.88 5.30 -6.87
N VAL A 92 8.77 5.11 -6.17
CA VAL A 92 8.59 5.62 -4.82
C VAL A 92 9.23 4.59 -3.89
N SER A 93 10.41 4.90 -3.37
CA SER A 93 10.95 4.09 -2.29
C SER A 93 10.08 4.35 -1.07
N LEU A 94 9.42 3.32 -0.55
CA LEU A 94 8.83 3.36 0.78
C LEU A 94 9.98 3.64 1.72
N THR A 95 10.28 4.88 2.03
CA THR A 95 11.43 5.19 2.85
C THR A 95 10.94 5.15 4.28
N ALA A 96 11.76 4.70 5.22
CA ALA A 96 11.42 4.74 6.66
C ALA A 96 11.28 6.20 7.18
N GLY A 97 11.16 7.20 6.31
CA GLY A 97 11.37 8.60 6.63
C GLY A 97 12.80 8.84 7.16
N ASN A 98 13.10 10.11 7.42
CA ASN A 98 14.31 10.50 8.14
C ASN A 98 14.01 10.56 9.65
N GLY A 99 14.93 10.05 10.47
CA GLY A 99 14.84 10.13 11.94
C GLY A 99 14.75 8.78 12.65
N ALA A 100 14.66 8.84 13.98
CA ALA A 100 14.44 7.68 14.85
C ALA A 100 12.97 7.24 14.78
N ALA A 101 12.71 5.96 15.06
CA ALA A 101 11.33 5.50 15.18
C ALA A 101 10.62 6.22 16.34
N SER A 102 9.39 6.65 16.12
CA SER A 102 8.53 7.16 17.18
C SER A 102 8.05 5.98 18.03
N VAL A 103 8.09 6.14 19.34
CA VAL A 103 7.57 5.14 20.29
C VAL A 103 6.20 5.61 20.76
N ASP A 104 5.22 4.73 20.75
CA ASP A 104 3.88 5.02 21.28
C ASP A 104 3.98 5.28 22.80
N THR A 105 3.38 6.38 23.25
CA THR A 105 3.44 6.83 24.65
C THR A 105 2.56 6.00 25.59
N THR A 106 1.54 5.33 25.05
CA THR A 106 0.65 4.43 25.77
C THR A 106 1.20 3.02 25.77
N TYR A 107 1.79 2.58 24.66
CA TYR A 107 2.29 1.23 24.46
C TYR A 107 3.76 1.23 24.04
N PRO A 108 4.73 1.13 24.97
CA PRO A 108 6.17 1.25 24.66
C PRO A 108 6.72 0.12 23.76
N ALA A 109 5.94 -0.96 23.59
CA ALA A 109 6.22 -2.04 22.65
C ALA A 109 5.90 -1.67 21.19
N CYS A 110 5.13 -0.61 20.96
CA CYS A 110 4.67 -0.18 19.65
C CYS A 110 5.47 1.03 19.16
N ARG A 111 5.79 1.01 17.87
CA ARG A 111 6.64 1.99 17.20
C ARG A 111 6.11 2.28 15.81
N SER A 112 6.43 3.47 15.31
CA SER A 112 6.12 3.87 13.94
C SER A 112 7.24 4.70 13.35
N LYS A 113 7.45 4.54 12.05
CA LYS A 113 8.51 5.22 11.31
C LYS A 113 8.13 5.31 9.84
N GLY A 114 7.88 6.53 9.37
CA GLY A 114 7.40 6.79 8.03
C GLY A 114 6.07 6.07 7.78
N GLN A 115 6.04 5.22 6.75
CA GLN A 115 4.86 4.49 6.30
C GLN A 115 4.69 3.12 6.95
N ILE A 116 5.47 2.82 8.01
CA ILE A 116 5.46 1.50 8.65
C ILE A 116 5.28 1.67 10.15
N SER A 117 4.44 0.84 10.74
CA SER A 117 4.31 0.69 12.19
C SER A 117 4.50 -0.76 12.59
N TRP A 118 4.96 -0.99 13.82
CA TRP A 118 5.10 -2.35 14.35
C TRP A 118 4.96 -2.36 15.87
N CYS A 119 4.54 -3.51 16.41
CA CYS A 119 4.45 -3.76 17.83
C CYS A 119 5.16 -5.07 18.17
N TYR A 120 5.88 -5.09 19.29
CA TYR A 120 6.50 -6.29 19.85
C TYR A 120 5.52 -7.03 20.77
N LEU A 121 5.40 -8.35 20.61
CA LEU A 121 4.43 -9.17 21.34
C LEU A 121 5.13 -10.26 22.13
N ALA A 122 4.63 -10.50 23.34
CA ALA A 122 5.03 -11.63 24.17
C ALA A 122 4.21 -12.89 23.88
N SER A 123 3.00 -12.72 23.35
CA SER A 123 2.06 -13.80 23.05
C SER A 123 1.17 -13.43 21.86
N ILE A 124 0.54 -14.42 21.27
CA ILE A 124 -0.57 -14.26 20.32
C ILE A 124 -1.84 -14.86 20.94
N PRO A 125 -3.03 -14.38 20.57
CA PRO A 125 -4.29 -14.98 21.00
C PRO A 125 -4.38 -16.47 20.66
N THR A 126 -5.11 -17.23 21.47
CA THR A 126 -5.23 -18.69 21.31
C THR A 126 -5.98 -19.06 20.03
N ASN A 127 -6.99 -18.26 19.65
CA ASN A 127 -7.69 -18.41 18.39
C ASN A 127 -7.22 -17.32 17.42
N ASP A 128 -7.04 -17.70 16.17
CA ASP A 128 -6.60 -16.80 15.10
C ASP A 128 -7.61 -15.68 14.81
N SER A 129 -8.89 -15.88 15.16
CA SER A 129 -9.94 -14.88 14.99
C SER A 129 -10.01 -13.86 16.13
N ASP A 130 -9.29 -14.07 17.23
CA ASP A 130 -9.30 -13.15 18.36
C ASP A 130 -8.36 -11.95 18.10
N PRO A 131 -8.78 -10.71 18.43
CA PRO A 131 -7.94 -9.55 18.19
C PRO A 131 -6.71 -9.55 19.10
N ILE A 132 -5.59 -9.06 18.58
CA ILE A 132 -4.42 -8.73 19.39
C ILE A 132 -4.75 -7.51 20.25
N THR A 133 -4.49 -7.62 21.55
CA THR A 133 -4.75 -6.55 22.53
C THR A 133 -3.48 -6.14 23.26
N SER A 134 -3.55 -5.09 24.07
CA SER A 134 -2.42 -4.64 24.89
C SER A 134 -1.92 -5.68 25.88
N ALA A 135 -2.73 -6.69 26.24
CA ALA A 135 -2.31 -7.81 27.07
C ALA A 135 -1.29 -8.71 26.36
N ASN A 136 -1.24 -8.70 25.03
CA ASN A 136 -0.32 -9.49 24.23
C ASN A 136 1.04 -8.80 24.04
N TYR A 137 1.12 -7.49 24.28
CA TYR A 137 2.32 -6.70 24.06
C TYR A 137 3.45 -7.09 25.00
N ALA A 138 4.67 -7.06 24.49
CA ALA A 138 5.84 -7.40 25.28
C ALA A 138 6.22 -6.28 26.24
N ALA A 139 6.35 -6.61 27.52
CA ALA A 139 6.85 -5.68 28.53
C ALA A 139 8.35 -5.34 28.34
N SER A 140 9.12 -6.21 27.67
CA SER A 140 10.54 -5.98 27.42
C SER A 140 11.07 -6.75 26.20
N PRO A 141 12.27 -6.40 25.69
CA PRO A 141 12.94 -7.13 24.62
C PRO A 141 13.19 -8.62 24.92
N ILE A 142 13.26 -8.97 26.20
CA ILE A 142 13.56 -10.34 26.67
C ILE A 142 12.32 -11.22 26.59
N THR A 143 11.14 -10.67 26.87
CA THR A 143 9.87 -11.41 26.83
C THR A 143 9.23 -11.43 25.45
N THR A 144 9.80 -10.71 24.49
CA THR A 144 9.30 -10.61 23.12
C THR A 144 9.53 -11.93 22.37
N ARG A 145 8.47 -12.43 21.73
CA ARG A 145 8.47 -13.66 20.93
C ARG A 145 7.97 -13.45 19.51
N PHE A 146 7.09 -12.48 19.30
CA PHE A 146 6.49 -12.19 18.01
C PHE A 146 6.58 -10.69 17.71
N ILE A 147 6.40 -10.36 16.44
CA ILE A 147 6.28 -8.99 15.97
C ILE A 147 5.07 -8.90 15.05
N GLN A 148 4.33 -7.81 15.17
CA GLN A 148 3.25 -7.45 14.26
C GLN A 148 3.68 -6.19 13.54
N VAL A 149 3.57 -6.19 12.21
CA VAL A 149 4.00 -5.07 11.35
C VAL A 149 2.83 -4.67 10.47
N TRP A 150 2.66 -3.37 10.26
CA TRP A 150 1.67 -2.81 9.36
C TRP A 150 2.33 -1.81 8.42
N ALA A 151 1.95 -1.87 7.15
CA ALA A 151 2.14 -0.76 6.22
C ALA A 151 0.97 0.22 6.35
N GLN A 152 1.28 1.52 6.36
CA GLN A 152 0.28 2.57 6.28
C GLN A 152 -0.27 2.66 4.84
N PRO A 153 -1.52 3.11 4.65
CA PRO A 153 -2.09 3.29 3.32
C PRO A 153 -1.27 4.28 2.48
N GLU A 154 -0.96 3.89 1.25
CA GLU A 154 -0.30 4.75 0.27
C GLU A 154 -1.29 5.47 -0.65
N GLY A 155 -1.03 6.75 -0.88
CA GLY A 155 -1.79 7.54 -1.85
C GLY A 155 -1.39 7.18 -3.29
N PHE A 156 -2.37 7.15 -4.18
CA PHE A 156 -2.14 7.08 -5.63
C PHE A 156 -2.98 8.13 -6.35
N THR A 157 -2.39 8.76 -7.36
CA THR A 157 -3.05 9.62 -8.33
C THR A 157 -3.51 8.76 -9.51
N PRO A 158 -4.83 8.60 -9.69
CA PRO A 158 -5.38 7.85 -10.80
C PRO A 158 -5.22 8.62 -12.11
N MET A 159 -5.03 7.88 -13.21
CA MET A 159 -5.05 8.43 -14.56
C MET A 159 -6.48 8.84 -14.96
N PHE A 160 -7.48 8.10 -14.48
CA PHE A 160 -8.88 8.45 -14.63
C PHE A 160 -9.29 9.42 -13.50
N PRO A 161 -9.99 10.52 -13.76
CA PRO A 161 -10.28 11.56 -12.77
C PRO A 161 -11.39 11.14 -11.79
N VAL A 162 -11.18 10.04 -11.07
CA VAL A 162 -12.04 9.51 -10.02
C VAL A 162 -11.18 9.25 -8.79
N SER A 163 -11.50 9.88 -7.67
CA SER A 163 -10.82 9.62 -6.40
C SER A 163 -11.25 8.27 -5.84
N VAL A 164 -10.31 7.35 -5.66
CA VAL A 164 -10.55 6.06 -4.99
C VAL A 164 -9.73 6.04 -3.71
N SER A 165 -10.39 6.09 -2.56
CA SER A 165 -9.73 5.91 -1.25
C SER A 165 -9.78 4.43 -0.87
N SER A 166 -8.64 3.76 -0.79
CA SER A 166 -8.59 2.42 -0.17
C SER A 166 -8.83 2.57 1.33
N SER A 167 -9.98 2.10 1.81
CA SER A 167 -10.22 1.97 3.25
C SER A 167 -9.52 0.70 3.69
N GLY A 168 -8.34 0.82 4.32
CA GLY A 168 -7.67 -0.33 4.92
C GLY A 168 -8.55 -0.91 6.02
N SER A 169 -8.90 -2.20 5.89
CA SER A 169 -9.53 -3.01 6.94
C SER A 169 -8.50 -3.88 7.61
#